data_AF-A0A1I1ZYR0-F1
#
_entry.id   AF-A0A1I1ZYR0-F1
#
_cell.length_a   1.000
_cell.length_b   1.000
_cell.length_c   1.000
_cell.angle_alpha   90.00
_cell.angle_beta   90.00
_cell.angle_gamma   90.00
#
_symmetry.space_group_name_H-M   'P 1'
#
loop_
_entity.id
_entity.type
_entity.pdbx_description
1 polymer ?
#
loop_
_entity_poly.entity_id
_entity_poly.type
_entity_poly.pdbx_seq_one_letter_code
_entity_poly.pdbx_strand_id
1 'polypeptide(L)'
;MKQTPLKRKTPLRQVSEKRKFAAMTPAVRRPAKLAPGKALKAVSIRPRARRLRQGRSTDKPNAAEQARFGHIWALGCVACMLGDQRGYGRAQVHHLTIGGKHGQKRRGHVFTIGLCGWHHQGERPHGMHERDARKLYGPSYALHARAFRQVYGHDDELLSYQNTLIARRVEALAGITQTGASS
;
A
#
# COMPACT_ATOMS: atom_id res chain seq x y z
N MET A 1 4.02 26.66 -29.26
CA MET A 1 4.17 25.27 -29.75
C MET A 1 2.78 24.66 -29.92
N LYS A 2 2.41 24.26 -31.14
CA LYS A 2 1.05 23.76 -31.47
C LYS A 2 1.01 22.25 -31.23
N GLN A 3 0.19 21.77 -30.29
CA GLN A 3 0.03 20.33 -30.05
C GLN A 3 -0.83 19.69 -31.14
N THR A 4 -0.34 18.62 -31.74
CA THR A 4 -1.05 17.82 -32.75
C THR A 4 -2.01 16.84 -32.07
N PRO A 5 -3.26 16.67 -32.55
CA PRO A 5 -4.21 15.76 -31.91
C PRO A 5 -3.90 14.29 -32.23
N LEU A 6 -3.89 13.43 -31.21
CA LEU A 6 -3.75 11.99 -31.36
C LEU A 6 -5.04 11.38 -31.95
N LYS A 7 -4.98 10.91 -33.20
CA LYS A 7 -6.06 10.14 -33.85
C LYS A 7 -6.16 8.75 -33.22
N ARG A 8 -7.25 8.44 -32.52
CA ARG A 8 -7.57 7.07 -32.06
C ARG A 8 -8.07 6.23 -33.24
N LYS A 9 -7.52 5.01 -33.42
CA LYS A 9 -7.85 4.07 -34.51
C LYS A 9 -8.83 2.95 -34.12
N THR A 10 -9.55 3.07 -33.00
CA THR A 10 -10.48 2.02 -32.56
C THR A 10 -11.92 2.49 -32.72
N PRO A 11 -12.76 1.84 -33.54
CA PRO A 11 -14.16 2.23 -33.66
C PRO A 11 -14.89 1.91 -32.35
N LEU A 12 -15.67 2.89 -31.87
CA LEU A 12 -16.61 2.70 -30.78
C LEU A 12 -17.68 1.71 -31.23
N ARG A 13 -17.82 0.60 -30.49
CA ARG A 13 -18.87 -0.40 -30.73
C ARG A 13 -20.21 0.25 -30.43
N GLN A 14 -20.94 0.66 -31.47
CA GLN A 14 -22.29 1.21 -31.35
C GLN A 14 -23.19 0.12 -30.75
N VAL A 15 -23.70 0.38 -29.54
CA VAL A 15 -24.71 -0.47 -28.91
C VAL A 15 -26.01 -0.13 -29.62
N SER A 16 -26.55 -1.07 -30.40
CA SER A 16 -27.79 -0.88 -31.14
C SER A 16 -28.95 -0.68 -30.16
N GLU A 17 -29.43 0.55 -30.05
CA GLU A 17 -30.71 0.86 -29.44
C GLU A 17 -31.82 0.28 -30.32
N LYS A 18 -32.41 -0.84 -29.86
CA LYS A 18 -33.75 -1.32 -30.24
C LYS A 18 -34.00 -2.63 -29.49
N ARG A 19 -34.33 -2.53 -28.20
CA ARG A 19 -35.16 -3.54 -27.54
C ARG A 19 -36.47 -2.87 -27.16
N LYS A 20 -37.46 -3.09 -28.03
CA LYS A 20 -38.86 -2.72 -27.82
C LYS A 20 -39.33 -3.42 -26.53
N PHE A 21 -39.78 -2.64 -25.55
CA PHE A 21 -40.48 -3.18 -24.39
C PHE A 21 -41.89 -3.56 -24.84
N ALA A 22 -42.12 -4.85 -25.10
CA ALA A 22 -43.46 -5.39 -25.22
C ALA A 22 -44.06 -5.54 -23.81
N ALA A 23 -45.20 -4.90 -23.57
CA ALA A 23 -45.97 -5.06 -22.34
C ALA A 23 -46.48 -6.52 -22.25
N MET A 24 -45.89 -7.33 -21.38
CA MET A 24 -46.42 -8.63 -21.01
C MET A 24 -47.38 -8.44 -19.84
N THR A 25 -48.67 -8.61 -20.10
CA THR A 25 -49.67 -8.87 -19.07
C THR A 25 -49.42 -10.24 -18.45
N PRO A 26 -49.45 -10.39 -17.11
CA PRO A 26 -49.26 -11.70 -16.49
C PRO A 26 -50.55 -12.52 -16.61
N ALA A 27 -50.57 -13.50 -17.51
CA ALA A 27 -51.56 -14.57 -17.46
C ALA A 27 -51.26 -15.46 -16.23
N VAL A 28 -52.09 -15.35 -15.19
CA VAL A 28 -52.01 -16.22 -14.01
C VAL A 28 -52.36 -17.65 -14.42
N ARG A 29 -51.33 -18.48 -14.63
CA ARG A 29 -51.50 -19.93 -14.78
C ARG A 29 -51.75 -20.54 -13.40
N ARG A 30 -52.87 -21.25 -13.24
CA ARG A 30 -53.15 -22.09 -12.05
C ARG A 30 -52.04 -23.15 -11.91
N PRO A 31 -51.53 -23.42 -10.70
CA PRO A 31 -50.52 -24.46 -10.52
C PRO A 31 -51.15 -25.85 -10.71
N ALA A 32 -50.49 -26.70 -11.48
CA ALA A 32 -50.80 -28.13 -11.53
C ALA A 32 -50.47 -28.77 -10.18
N LYS A 33 -51.36 -29.65 -9.68
CA LYS A 33 -51.14 -30.43 -8.45
C LYS A 33 -49.90 -31.33 -8.64
N LEU A 34 -48.88 -31.15 -7.79
CA LEU A 34 -47.73 -32.05 -7.71
C LEU A 34 -48.17 -33.41 -7.15
N ALA A 35 -47.79 -34.49 -7.82
CA ALA A 35 -47.91 -35.85 -7.28
C ALA A 35 -46.86 -36.08 -6.17
N PRO A 36 -47.19 -36.85 -5.11
CA PRO A 36 -46.22 -37.17 -4.07
C PRO A 36 -45.34 -38.34 -4.52
N GLY A 37 -44.02 -38.16 -4.50
CA GLY A 37 -43.10 -39.30 -4.57
C GLY A 37 -41.78 -39.07 -5.30
N LYS A 38 -40.80 -38.56 -4.57
CA LYS A 38 -39.42 -39.09 -4.41
C LYS A 38 -38.54 -37.97 -3.87
N ALA A 39 -37.98 -38.18 -2.68
CA ALA A 39 -37.00 -37.28 -2.10
C ALA A 39 -35.78 -37.18 -3.04
N LEU A 40 -35.53 -35.99 -3.58
CA LEU A 40 -34.28 -35.70 -4.27
C LEU A 40 -33.15 -35.78 -3.24
N LYS A 41 -32.22 -36.73 -3.42
CA LYS A 41 -31.01 -36.79 -2.59
C LYS A 41 -30.18 -35.53 -2.86
N ALA A 42 -29.97 -34.71 -1.83
CA ALA A 42 -29.14 -33.53 -1.91
C ALA A 42 -27.70 -33.92 -2.28
N VAL A 43 -27.27 -33.53 -3.48
CA VAL A 43 -25.86 -33.61 -3.87
C VAL A 43 -25.13 -32.50 -3.12
N SER A 44 -24.28 -32.89 -2.18
CA SER A 44 -23.38 -31.96 -1.48
C SER A 44 -22.33 -31.44 -2.46
N ILE A 45 -22.57 -30.25 -3.02
CA ILE A 45 -21.53 -29.48 -3.70
C ILE A 45 -20.60 -28.96 -2.60
N ARG A 46 -19.54 -29.72 -2.27
CA ARG A 46 -18.48 -29.20 -1.41
C ARG A 46 -17.84 -28.02 -2.13
N PRO A 47 -17.91 -26.78 -1.62
CA PRO A 47 -17.17 -25.70 -2.25
C PRO A 47 -15.70 -26.07 -2.19
N ARG A 48 -15.03 -26.16 -3.35
CA ARG A 48 -13.57 -26.19 -3.37
C ARG A 48 -13.13 -24.84 -2.82
N ALA A 49 -12.90 -24.78 -1.51
CA ALA A 49 -12.35 -23.59 -0.87
C ALA A 49 -11.02 -23.30 -1.55
N ARG A 50 -11.01 -22.34 -2.46
CA ARG A 50 -9.78 -21.78 -2.99
C ARG A 50 -9.10 -21.17 -1.77
N ARG A 51 -8.08 -21.85 -1.22
CA ARG A 51 -7.27 -21.29 -0.13
C ARG A 51 -6.93 -19.86 -0.53
N LEU A 52 -7.41 -18.90 0.24
CA LEU A 52 -6.98 -17.52 0.08
C LEU A 52 -5.46 -17.56 0.17
N ARG A 53 -4.78 -17.00 -0.83
CA ARG A 53 -3.31 -16.92 -0.81
C ARG A 53 -2.95 -16.25 0.51
N GLN A 54 -2.25 -16.98 1.39
CA GLN A 54 -1.76 -16.40 2.64
C GLN A 54 -1.03 -15.11 2.29
N GLY A 55 -1.36 -14.05 3.03
CA GLY A 55 -0.69 -12.77 2.89
C GLY A 55 0.81 -12.99 2.91
N ARG A 56 1.52 -12.22 2.10
CA ARG A 56 2.99 -12.23 2.02
C ARG A 56 3.58 -11.53 3.24
N SER A 57 3.16 -11.95 4.43
CA SER A 57 3.67 -11.48 5.70
C SER A 57 5.05 -12.09 5.93
N THR A 58 5.94 -11.28 6.47
CA THR A 58 7.13 -11.78 7.16
C THR A 58 6.68 -12.44 8.47
N ASP A 59 7.56 -13.24 9.08
CA ASP A 59 7.32 -13.81 10.40
C ASP A 59 7.16 -12.73 11.48
N LYS A 60 6.95 -13.15 12.73
CA LYS A 60 6.90 -12.21 13.86
C LYS A 60 8.32 -11.64 14.10
N PRO A 61 8.48 -10.32 14.25
CA PRO A 61 9.78 -9.74 14.52
C PRO A 61 10.31 -10.19 15.89
N ASN A 62 11.60 -10.52 15.95
CA ASN A 62 12.30 -10.78 17.21
C ASN A 62 12.54 -9.49 18.02
N ALA A 63 13.14 -9.61 19.21
CA ALA A 63 13.36 -8.47 20.11
C ALA A 63 14.24 -7.37 19.48
N ALA A 64 15.32 -7.74 18.77
CA ALA A 64 16.21 -6.78 18.10
C ALA A 64 15.50 -6.07 16.93
N GLU A 65 14.67 -6.78 16.18
CA GLU A 65 13.87 -6.23 15.09
C GLU A 65 12.77 -5.28 15.62
N GLN A 66 12.17 -5.59 16.77
CA GLN A 66 11.24 -4.67 17.44
C GLN A 66 11.95 -3.41 17.95
N ALA A 67 13.15 -3.55 18.54
CA ALA A 67 13.96 -2.41 18.93
C ALA A 67 14.29 -1.51 17.74
N ARG A 68 14.67 -2.11 16.59
CA ARG A 68 14.84 -1.38 15.32
C ARG A 68 13.59 -0.58 14.95
N PHE A 69 12.40 -1.16 15.05
CA PHE A 69 11.14 -0.44 14.76
C PHE A 69 10.91 0.72 15.72
N GLY A 70 11.24 0.55 17.00
CA GLY A 70 11.23 1.63 17.99
C GLY A 70 12.13 2.80 17.57
N HIS A 71 13.35 2.52 17.11
CA HIS A 71 14.23 3.56 16.58
C HIS A 71 13.66 4.24 15.33
N ILE A 72 13.07 3.48 14.40
CA ILE A 72 12.43 4.04 13.20
C ILE A 72 11.29 5.00 13.58
N TRP A 73 10.41 4.60 14.50
CA TRP A 73 9.31 5.45 14.97
C TRP A 73 9.80 6.73 15.63
N ALA A 74 10.86 6.63 16.44
CA ALA A 74 11.43 7.78 17.14
C ALA A 74 12.19 8.75 16.22
N LEU A 75 12.77 8.25 15.13
CA LEU A 75 13.49 9.08 14.15
C LEU A 75 12.52 9.84 13.23
N GLY A 76 11.45 9.20 12.79
CA GLY A 76 10.50 9.79 11.85
C GLY A 76 10.81 9.46 10.38
N CYS A 77 10.16 10.18 9.47
CA CYS A 77 10.18 9.88 8.04
C CYS A 77 11.52 10.26 7.37
N VAL A 78 12.19 9.28 6.74
CA VAL A 78 13.46 9.52 6.03
C VAL A 78 13.30 10.42 4.81
N ALA A 79 12.17 10.33 4.11
CA ALA A 79 11.88 11.19 2.96
C ALA A 79 11.58 12.64 3.39
N CYS A 80 10.96 12.84 4.57
CA CYS A 80 10.82 14.17 5.15
C CYS A 80 12.20 14.77 5.48
N MET A 81 13.13 13.97 6.03
CA MET A 81 14.48 14.45 6.32
C MET A 81 15.25 14.84 5.07
N LEU A 82 15.24 13.97 4.06
CA LEU A 82 15.93 14.24 2.78
C LEU A 82 15.29 15.40 2.01
N GLY A 83 13.99 15.62 2.20
CA GLY A 83 13.26 16.75 1.63
C GLY A 83 13.25 18.02 2.49
N ASP A 84 14.05 18.09 3.56
CA ASP A 84 14.12 19.21 4.50
C ASP A 84 12.75 19.69 5.04
N GLN A 85 11.90 18.73 5.38
CA GLN A 85 10.54 19.00 5.88
C GLN A 85 10.54 19.09 7.40
N ARG A 86 9.99 20.18 7.93
CA ARG A 86 9.88 20.39 9.37
C ARG A 86 9.02 19.31 10.03
N GLY A 87 9.44 18.88 11.22
CA GLY A 87 8.66 18.01 12.10
C GLY A 87 8.50 16.57 11.63
N TYR A 88 9.39 16.07 10.76
CA TYR A 88 9.50 14.69 10.24
C TYR A 88 8.33 13.79 10.62
N GLY A 89 7.29 13.78 9.78
CA GLY A 89 6.00 13.18 10.13
C GLY A 89 6.12 11.76 10.69
N ARG A 90 5.21 11.42 11.62
CA ARG A 90 5.21 10.15 12.36
C ARG A 90 5.45 8.97 11.43
N ALA A 91 6.58 8.29 11.62
CA ALA A 91 6.96 7.19 10.76
C ALA A 91 6.11 5.95 11.01
N GLN A 92 5.79 5.28 9.91
CA GLN A 92 5.35 3.90 9.85
C GLN A 92 6.49 3.06 9.29
N VAL A 93 6.60 1.82 9.75
CA VAL A 93 7.62 0.89 9.25
C VAL A 93 7.23 0.44 7.85
N HIS A 94 8.06 0.76 6.86
CA HIS A 94 7.92 0.32 5.49
C HIS A 94 8.91 -0.80 5.20
N HIS A 95 8.42 -2.00 4.87
CA HIS A 95 9.25 -3.13 4.44
C HIS A 95 9.63 -3.01 2.96
N LEU A 96 10.93 -2.99 2.70
CA LEU A 96 11.45 -3.02 1.34
C LEU A 96 11.22 -4.39 0.71
N THR A 97 10.96 -4.39 -0.59
CA THR A 97 10.63 -5.60 -1.35
C THR A 97 11.74 -5.97 -2.32
N ILE A 98 11.81 -7.23 -2.73
CA ILE A 98 12.75 -7.69 -3.75
C ILE A 98 12.45 -6.93 -5.05
N GLY A 99 13.42 -6.16 -5.53
CA GLY A 99 13.31 -5.32 -6.72
C GLY A 99 12.45 -4.06 -6.56
N GLY A 100 12.07 -3.69 -5.33
CA GLY A 100 11.38 -2.43 -5.03
C GLY A 100 10.00 -2.27 -5.68
N LYS A 101 9.35 -3.35 -6.11
CA LYS A 101 8.04 -3.29 -6.77
C LYS A 101 6.92 -3.63 -5.78
N HIS A 102 5.85 -2.86 -5.81
CA HIS A 102 4.68 -3.14 -4.99
C HIS A 102 4.16 -4.57 -5.24
N GLY A 103 3.75 -5.26 -4.17
CA GLY A 103 3.33 -6.66 -4.22
C GLY A 103 4.47 -7.70 -4.26
N GLN A 104 5.74 -7.28 -4.36
CA GLN A 104 6.88 -8.22 -4.31
C GLN A 104 7.19 -8.73 -2.89
N LYS A 105 7.97 -9.82 -2.82
CA LYS A 105 8.33 -10.46 -1.54
C LYS A 105 9.11 -9.44 -0.70
N ARG A 106 8.74 -9.30 0.56
CA ARG A 106 9.48 -8.46 1.52
C ARG A 106 10.85 -9.09 1.77
N ARG A 107 11.88 -8.25 1.92
CA ARG A 107 13.26 -8.69 2.14
C ARG A 107 13.53 -9.16 3.57
N GLY A 108 12.72 -8.71 4.53
CA GLY A 108 12.84 -9.05 5.96
C GLY A 108 12.66 -7.82 6.85
N HIS A 109 12.64 -7.99 8.17
CA HIS A 109 12.43 -6.88 9.12
C HIS A 109 13.61 -5.93 9.21
N VAL A 110 14.84 -6.39 8.94
CA VAL A 110 16.03 -5.54 8.91
C VAL A 110 16.06 -4.62 7.67
N PHE A 111 15.33 -4.96 6.62
CA PHE A 111 15.19 -4.17 5.38
C PHE A 111 13.97 -3.25 5.48
N THR A 112 13.99 -2.36 6.48
CA THR A 112 12.89 -1.45 6.79
C THR A 112 13.35 -0.01 6.91
N ILE A 113 12.49 0.90 6.46
CA ILE A 113 12.66 2.36 6.56
C ILE A 113 11.42 3.01 7.17
N GLY A 114 11.59 4.20 7.76
CA GLY A 114 10.50 5.01 8.29
C GLY A 114 9.90 5.94 7.25
N LEU A 115 8.60 5.83 6.98
CA LEU A 115 7.87 6.74 6.10
C LEU A 115 6.60 7.25 6.77
N CYS A 116 6.27 8.54 6.65
CA CYS A 116 5.01 9.11 7.13
C CYS A 116 3.83 8.69 6.25
N GLY A 117 2.58 8.96 6.66
CA GLY A 117 1.38 8.59 5.89
C GLY A 117 1.40 9.05 4.42
N TRP A 118 1.86 10.29 4.18
CA TRP A 118 2.02 10.83 2.82
C TRP A 118 3.08 10.08 2.02
N HIS A 119 4.33 10.04 2.50
CA HIS A 119 5.42 9.38 1.77
C HIS A 119 5.27 7.87 1.68
N HIS A 120 4.55 7.24 2.60
CA HIS A 120 4.31 5.80 2.62
C HIS A 120 3.16 5.41 1.69
N GLN A 121 1.94 5.83 2.02
CA GLN A 121 0.70 5.34 1.42
C GLN A 121 0.01 6.39 0.54
N GLY A 122 0.51 7.63 0.53
CA GLY A 122 -0.15 8.75 -0.15
C GLY A 122 -1.32 9.32 0.65
N GLU A 123 -1.33 9.12 1.97
CA GLU A 123 -2.32 9.72 2.85
C GLU A 123 -2.17 11.24 2.82
N ARG A 124 -3.15 11.91 2.23
CA ARG A 124 -3.09 13.35 1.93
C ARG A 124 -3.15 14.16 3.22
N PRO A 125 -2.11 14.94 3.55
CA PRO A 125 -2.13 15.78 4.73
C PRO A 125 -3.26 16.80 4.67
N HIS A 126 -3.97 17.00 5.78
CA HIS A 126 -4.96 18.07 5.95
C HIS A 126 -6.04 18.13 4.85
N GLY A 127 -6.39 16.98 4.24
CA GLY A 127 -7.40 16.92 3.18
C GLY A 127 -6.99 17.58 1.86
N MET A 128 -5.72 17.94 1.69
CA MET A 128 -5.28 18.66 0.48
C MET A 128 -5.34 17.77 -0.77
N HIS A 129 -5.35 18.39 -1.95
CA HIS A 129 -5.28 17.65 -3.21
C HIS A 129 -3.89 17.02 -3.41
N GLU A 130 -3.84 15.85 -4.05
CA GLU A 130 -2.58 15.12 -4.32
C GLU A 130 -1.53 15.99 -5.02
N ARG A 131 -1.96 16.81 -5.98
CA ARG A 131 -1.07 17.73 -6.73
C ARG A 131 -0.35 18.69 -5.79
N ASP A 132 -1.09 19.26 -4.85
CA ASP A 132 -0.56 20.24 -3.91
C ASP A 132 0.30 19.55 -2.86
N ALA A 133 -0.11 18.37 -2.38
CA ALA A 133 0.70 17.54 -1.48
C ALA A 133 2.04 17.17 -2.10
N ARG A 134 2.03 16.78 -3.37
CA ARG A 134 3.27 16.51 -4.12
C ARG A 134 4.14 17.75 -4.26
N LYS A 135 3.53 18.93 -4.47
CA LYS A 135 4.27 20.18 -4.63
C LYS A 135 4.94 20.61 -3.33
N LEU A 136 4.27 20.46 -2.19
CA LEU A 136 4.76 20.89 -0.89
C LEU A 136 5.69 19.85 -0.22
N TYR A 137 5.29 18.57 -0.26
CA TYR A 137 5.95 17.49 0.48
C TYR A 137 6.72 16.55 -0.43
N GLY A 138 6.79 16.82 -1.73
CA GLY A 138 7.42 15.94 -2.70
C GLY A 138 6.62 14.66 -2.99
N PRO A 139 7.17 13.77 -3.83
CA PRO A 139 6.47 12.59 -4.31
C PRO A 139 6.19 11.57 -3.19
N SER A 140 5.03 10.90 -3.23
CA SER A 140 4.72 9.74 -2.39
C SER A 140 5.25 8.43 -3.00
N TYR A 141 5.70 7.48 -2.18
CA TYR A 141 6.17 6.17 -2.67
C TYR A 141 5.05 5.41 -3.38
N ALA A 142 3.86 5.36 -2.78
CA ALA A 142 2.72 4.62 -3.34
C ALA A 142 2.17 5.24 -4.63
N LEU A 143 2.05 6.58 -4.67
CA LEU A 143 1.42 7.29 -5.80
C LEU A 143 2.42 7.63 -6.91
N HIS A 144 3.69 7.83 -6.58
CA HIS A 144 4.70 8.42 -7.47
C HIS A 144 6.04 7.69 -7.43
N ALA A 145 6.03 6.36 -7.33
CA ALA A 145 7.22 5.52 -7.07
C ALA A 145 8.46 5.85 -7.92
N ARG A 146 8.29 6.18 -9.22
CA ARG A 146 9.43 6.59 -10.07
C ARG A 146 10.02 7.92 -9.63
N ALA A 147 9.18 8.94 -9.44
CA ALA A 147 9.63 10.26 -9.00
C ALA A 147 10.17 10.20 -7.57
N PHE A 148 9.58 9.37 -6.69
CA PHE A 148 10.08 9.13 -5.35
C PHE A 148 11.53 8.70 -5.36
N ARG A 149 11.87 7.68 -6.16
CA ARG A 149 13.26 7.18 -6.24
C ARG A 149 14.22 8.18 -6.86
N GLN A 150 13.74 8.99 -7.81
CA GLN A 150 14.56 10.05 -8.41
C GLN A 150 14.88 11.17 -7.42
N VAL A 151 13.96 11.47 -6.49
CA VAL A 151 14.13 12.58 -5.53
C VAL A 151 14.85 12.12 -4.26
N TYR A 152 14.50 10.95 -3.72
CA TYR A 152 14.98 10.51 -2.41
C TYR A 152 15.97 9.33 -2.47
N GLY A 153 16.15 8.71 -3.63
CA GLY A 153 17.01 7.56 -3.81
C GLY A 153 16.29 6.22 -3.86
N HIS A 154 17.04 5.19 -4.18
CA HIS A 154 16.57 3.81 -4.28
C HIS A 154 16.46 3.13 -2.91
N ASP A 155 15.73 2.02 -2.88
CA ASP A 155 15.47 1.24 -1.65
C ASP A 155 16.74 0.98 -0.81
N ASP A 156 17.87 0.61 -1.44
CA ASP A 156 19.14 0.34 -0.72
C ASP A 156 19.83 1.61 -0.21
N GLU A 157 19.73 2.73 -0.93
CA GLU A 157 20.27 4.02 -0.49
C GLU A 157 19.50 4.53 0.73
N LEU A 158 18.17 4.45 0.67
CA LEU A 158 17.29 4.81 1.79
C LEU A 158 17.50 3.90 3.00
N LEU A 159 17.76 2.61 2.76
CA LEU A 159 18.10 1.68 3.83
C LEU A 159 19.44 2.02 4.49
N SER A 160 20.46 2.34 3.70
CA SER A 160 21.77 2.77 4.20
C SER A 160 21.66 4.05 5.03
N TYR A 161 20.89 5.02 4.55
CA TYR A 161 20.59 6.24 5.28
C TYR A 161 19.86 5.96 6.60
N GLN A 162 18.80 5.14 6.57
CA GLN A 162 18.07 4.73 7.77
C GLN A 162 18.98 4.04 8.80
N ASN A 163 19.87 3.16 8.34
CA ASN A 163 20.81 2.45 9.22
C ASN A 163 21.79 3.42 9.88
N THR A 164 22.29 4.41 9.13
CA THR A 164 23.15 5.47 9.67
C THR A 164 22.45 6.27 10.76
N LEU A 165 21.18 6.63 10.54
CA LEU A 165 20.40 7.36 11.55
C LEU A 165 20.16 6.54 12.82
N ILE A 166 19.89 5.24 12.66
CA ILE A 166 19.70 4.34 13.80
C ILE A 166 21.01 4.19 14.58
N ALA A 167 22.14 4.00 13.90
CA ALA A 167 23.45 3.90 14.53
C ALA A 167 23.77 5.14 15.36
N ARG A 168 23.64 6.34 14.78
CA ARG A 168 23.84 7.61 15.49
C ARG A 168 22.93 7.76 16.70
N ARG A 169 21.67 7.34 16.60
CA ARG A 169 20.72 7.38 17.73
C ARG A 169 21.15 6.43 18.84
N VAL A 170 21.57 5.22 18.50
CA VAL A 170 22.04 4.24 19.49
C VAL A 170 23.30 4.74 20.20
N GLU A 171 24.26 5.29 19.45
CA GLU A 171 25.46 5.92 20.01
C GLU A 171 25.12 7.09 20.95
N ALA A 172 24.21 7.97 20.54
CA ALA A 172 23.77 9.09 21.38
C ALA A 172 23.09 8.62 22.69
N LEU A 173 22.24 7.58 22.62
CA LEU A 173 21.61 7.01 23.81
C LEU A 173 22.63 6.35 24.74
N ALA A 174 23.62 5.64 24.19
CA ALA A 174 24.70 5.05 24.97
C ALA A 174 25.57 6.13 25.65
N GLY A 175 25.88 7.22 24.95
CA GLY A 175 26.62 8.36 25.52
C GLY A 175 25.91 9.01 26.71
N ILE A 176 24.59 9.20 26.62
CA ILE A 176 23.78 9.76 27.72
C ILE A 176 23.84 8.86 28.96
N THR A 177 23.79 7.54 28.78
CA THR A 177 23.86 6.60 29.92
C THR A 177 25.20 6.62 30.66
N GLN A 178 26.30 6.95 29.97
CA GLN A 178 27.62 7.02 30.58
C GLN A 178 27.83 8.32 31.37
N THR A 179 27.27 9.44 30.91
CA THR A 179 27.40 10.74 31.61
C THR A 179 26.52 10.85 32.86
N GLY A 180 25.43 10.06 32.96
CA GLY A 180 24.52 10.07 34.10
C GLY A 180 24.92 9.18 35.28
N ALA A 181 26.00 8.40 35.17
CA ALA A 181 26.46 7.45 36.18
C ALA A 181 27.60 7.96 37.07
N SER A 182 27.98 9.24 36.93
CA SER A 182 29.13 9.85 37.63
C SER A 182 28.72 10.97 38.61
N SER A 183 27.53 10.88 39.22
CA SER A 183 27.06 11.86 40.22
C SER A 183 26.62 11.18 41.50
#